data_AF-A0A3E1EPB6-F1
#
_entry.id   AF-A0A3E1EPB6-F1
#
_cell.length_a   1.000
_cell.length_b   1.000
_cell.length_c   1.000
_cell.angle_alpha   90.00
_cell.angle_beta   90.00
_cell.angle_gamma   90.00
#
_symmetry.space_group_name_H-M   'P 1'
#
loop_
_entity.id
_entity.type
_entity.pdbx_description
1 polymer ?
#
loop_
_entity_poly.entity_id
_entity_poly.type
_entity_poly.pdbx_seq_one_letter_code
_entity_poly.pdbx_strand_id
1 'polypeptide(L)'
;TVRVVGAIRKGDPRFSGAMAFDLTQHLKTGMVRYQINGPVTAHSPQFTKPFRIGEDATVTFQYFDETGRARGVPWRMLAREVDFDPYSLTYKKEAVATVGVKEFVELAVDGMVDKNECLNASDVKQALTVDLGKVLQVNRVVLHTFWNPDEGRAYQYNIELSEDNKTWTTAADGSNNTGVATANGYAHTFDASKARYLRATVLGNNRSKGVEIAELRAYGPDQKPGVQGSPSTQEELNAELQADLQFIARLESASMAPAPLDGPWDLINETWGPQFNCKLVGVTDFGWQCGSASGVLDMNGQTLNWSTGGGNGTAVGITLIGKGGRINWDGGYQGGWVSYPSDLRGDTPNTFTGVFHVRHGFMLLRKPPGVTAHAGDIEMGGADGLNESFLAWDKPDQLADTSSIITLPLGKDVKNQRATLLLQGQSETLGTLTVQTDTFIDLGGGKDQKGGISFADSSKQTWDLAKALTIKGEGTVRFGKSANGLTPTQLARVAFDTPHGKVPAKISDDGTLAPGN
;
A
#
# COMPACT_ATOMS: atom_id res chain seq x y z
N THR A 1 -5.13 -15.48 -15.38
CA THR A 1 -6.29 -14.81 -14.74
C THR A 1 -6.47 -13.43 -15.34
N VAL A 2 -7.69 -12.94 -15.51
CA VAL A 2 -7.95 -11.55 -15.91
C VAL A 2 -8.14 -10.73 -14.65
N ARG A 3 -7.29 -9.72 -14.44
CA ARG A 3 -7.44 -8.69 -13.41
C ARG A 3 -8.29 -7.56 -13.98
N VAL A 4 -9.29 -7.16 -13.22
CA VAL A 4 -10.13 -6.00 -13.52
C VAL A 4 -9.65 -4.84 -12.64
N VAL A 5 -9.42 -3.69 -13.24
CA VAL A 5 -8.94 -2.47 -12.58
C VAL A 5 -9.93 -1.35 -12.83
N GLY A 6 -10.31 -0.61 -11.79
CA GLY A 6 -11.32 0.45 -11.86
C GLY A 6 -12.76 0.01 -11.56
N ALA A 7 -12.98 -1.26 -11.18
CA ALA A 7 -14.28 -1.70 -10.71
C ALA A 7 -14.54 -1.25 -9.26
N ILE A 8 -15.61 -0.49 -9.06
CA ILE A 8 -16.04 0.04 -7.76
C ILE A 8 -16.70 -1.07 -6.91
N ARG A 9 -17.42 -2.01 -7.54
CA ARG A 9 -18.02 -3.20 -6.91
C ARG A 9 -17.53 -4.47 -7.62
N LYS A 10 -17.04 -5.47 -6.88
CA LYS A 10 -16.43 -6.69 -7.46
C LYS A 10 -17.44 -7.77 -7.90
N GLY A 11 -18.58 -7.89 -7.22
CA GLY A 11 -19.62 -8.88 -7.53
C GLY A 11 -20.54 -8.47 -8.69
N ASP A 12 -20.70 -7.16 -8.88
CA ASP A 12 -21.42 -6.50 -9.96
C ASP A 12 -20.53 -5.35 -10.48
N PRO A 13 -19.72 -5.58 -11.52
CA PRO A 13 -18.67 -4.65 -11.95
C PRO A 13 -19.22 -3.32 -12.45
N ARG A 14 -19.24 -2.33 -11.56
CA ARG A 14 -19.55 -0.93 -11.85
C ARG A 14 -18.27 -0.11 -11.93
N PHE A 15 -18.21 0.86 -12.82
CA PHE A 15 -17.06 1.74 -12.98
C PHE A 15 -17.50 3.16 -13.30
N SER A 16 -16.61 4.14 -13.14
CA SER A 16 -16.87 5.52 -13.54
C SER A 16 -15.75 5.99 -14.44
N GLY A 17 -16.10 6.57 -15.59
CA GLY A 17 -15.17 7.02 -16.63
C GLY A 17 -14.52 5.88 -17.42
N ALA A 18 -13.75 5.00 -16.76
CA ALA A 18 -13.13 3.86 -17.45
C ALA A 18 -12.85 2.66 -16.53
N MET A 19 -12.88 1.47 -17.13
CA MET A 19 -12.43 0.24 -16.51
C MET A 19 -11.45 -0.49 -17.42
N ALA A 20 -10.39 -1.04 -16.83
CA ALA A 20 -9.34 -1.74 -17.55
C ALA A 20 -9.31 -3.24 -17.23
N PHE A 21 -8.91 -4.01 -18.22
CA PHE A 21 -8.66 -5.45 -18.09
C PHE A 21 -7.17 -5.72 -18.32
N ASP A 22 -6.57 -6.51 -17.43
CA ASP A 22 -5.16 -6.90 -17.49
C ASP A 22 -5.01 -8.42 -17.33
N LEU A 23 -4.04 -9.03 -18.00
CA LEU A 23 -3.78 -10.46 -17.92
C LEU A 23 -2.65 -10.71 -16.92
N THR A 24 -2.98 -11.23 -15.74
CA THR A 24 -2.02 -11.40 -14.63
C THR A 24 -1.19 -12.68 -14.68
N GLN A 25 -1.39 -13.55 -15.68
CA GLN A 25 -0.60 -14.76 -15.81
C GLN A 25 -0.33 -15.09 -17.29
N HIS A 26 0.94 -15.29 -17.62
CA HIS A 26 1.36 -15.80 -18.92
C HIS A 26 0.93 -17.26 -19.06
N LEU A 27 0.16 -17.55 -20.09
CA LEU A 27 -0.13 -18.93 -20.50
C LEU A 27 1.17 -19.58 -21.00
N LYS A 28 1.44 -20.83 -20.61
CA LYS A 28 2.61 -21.57 -21.13
C LYS A 28 2.48 -21.83 -22.65
N THR A 29 1.26 -22.02 -23.15
CA THR A 29 0.90 -22.25 -24.55
C THR A 29 -0.49 -21.67 -24.85
N GLY A 30 -0.80 -21.41 -26.14
CA GLY A 30 -2.10 -20.90 -26.59
C GLY A 30 -2.32 -19.39 -26.42
N MET A 31 -3.56 -18.92 -26.53
CA MET A 31 -3.91 -17.50 -26.49
C MET A 31 -5.29 -17.23 -25.87
N VAL A 32 -5.44 -16.08 -25.22
CA VAL A 32 -6.77 -15.56 -24.82
C VAL A 32 -7.26 -14.58 -25.88
N ARG A 33 -8.51 -14.73 -26.30
CA ARG A 33 -9.22 -13.75 -27.13
C ARG A 33 -10.38 -13.15 -26.36
N TYR A 34 -10.80 -11.96 -26.75
CA TYR A 34 -11.90 -11.26 -26.10
C TYR A 34 -12.83 -10.60 -27.11
N GLN A 35 -14.05 -10.31 -26.68
CA GLN A 35 -15.04 -9.58 -27.45
C GLN A 35 -15.83 -8.67 -26.52
N ILE A 36 -16.04 -7.43 -26.96
CA ILE A 36 -16.95 -6.47 -26.32
C ILE A 36 -18.30 -6.60 -27.03
N ASN A 37 -19.37 -6.71 -26.25
CA ASN A 37 -20.76 -6.81 -26.71
C ASN A 37 -21.00 -7.95 -27.71
N GLY A 38 -20.48 -9.14 -27.39
CA GLY A 38 -20.71 -10.32 -28.21
C GLY A 38 -19.93 -11.56 -27.79
N PRO A 39 -20.14 -12.70 -28.48
CA PRO A 39 -19.40 -13.92 -28.25
C PRO A 39 -17.97 -13.83 -28.81
N VAL A 40 -17.02 -14.52 -28.17
CA VAL A 40 -15.64 -14.64 -28.66
C VAL A 40 -15.56 -15.73 -29.72
N THR A 41 -14.88 -15.44 -30.82
CA THR A 41 -14.60 -16.38 -31.91
C THR A 41 -13.10 -16.56 -32.11
N ALA A 42 -12.69 -17.52 -32.96
CA ALA A 42 -11.29 -17.68 -33.34
C ALA A 42 -10.70 -16.44 -34.05
N HIS A 43 -11.55 -15.54 -34.55
CA HIS A 43 -11.15 -14.29 -35.20
C HIS A 43 -11.23 -13.06 -34.29
N SER A 44 -11.78 -13.19 -33.08
CA SER A 44 -11.87 -12.08 -32.12
C SER A 44 -10.48 -11.59 -31.69
N PRO A 45 -10.31 -10.32 -31.31
CA PRO A 45 -9.01 -9.77 -30.90
C PRO A 45 -8.30 -10.62 -29.84
N GLN A 46 -6.99 -10.81 -30.03
CA GLN A 46 -6.15 -11.46 -29.03
C GLN A 46 -5.86 -10.49 -27.88
N PHE A 47 -5.99 -10.97 -26.65
CA PHE A 47 -5.68 -10.20 -25.46
C PHE A 47 -4.17 -10.25 -25.18
N THR A 48 -3.42 -9.34 -25.80
CA THR A 48 -1.95 -9.25 -25.68
C THR A 48 -1.48 -8.09 -24.82
N LYS A 49 -2.36 -7.12 -24.56
CA LYS A 49 -2.10 -5.92 -23.76
C LYS A 49 -3.39 -5.47 -23.07
N PRO A 50 -3.30 -4.70 -21.98
CA PRO A 50 -4.47 -4.13 -21.34
C PRO A 50 -5.34 -3.31 -22.31
N PHE A 51 -6.65 -3.37 -22.14
CA PHE A 51 -7.61 -2.54 -22.85
C PHE A 51 -8.66 -1.97 -21.90
N ARG A 52 -9.31 -0.89 -22.32
CA ARG A 52 -10.33 -0.18 -21.52
C ARG A 52 -11.70 -0.22 -22.18
N ILE A 53 -12.73 -0.10 -21.35
CA ILE A 53 -14.08 0.29 -21.74
C ILE A 53 -14.43 1.57 -21.00
N GLY A 54 -15.24 2.42 -21.62
CA GLY A 54 -15.70 3.69 -21.04
C GLY A 54 -17.21 3.87 -21.10
N GLU A 55 -17.94 2.80 -21.42
CA GLU A 55 -19.40 2.76 -21.48
C GLU A 55 -19.87 1.35 -21.09
N ASP A 56 -21.17 1.18 -20.85
CA ASP A 56 -21.80 -0.10 -20.59
C ASP A 56 -21.39 -1.17 -21.62
N ALA A 57 -20.84 -2.28 -21.15
CA ALA A 57 -20.37 -3.34 -22.02
C ALA A 57 -20.42 -4.72 -21.38
N THR A 58 -20.73 -5.72 -22.20
CA THR A 58 -20.47 -7.12 -21.87
C THR A 58 -19.12 -7.52 -22.44
N VAL A 59 -18.15 -7.81 -21.57
CA VAL A 59 -16.82 -8.27 -21.98
C VAL A 59 -16.73 -9.77 -21.80
N THR A 60 -16.46 -10.48 -22.89
CA THR A 60 -16.30 -11.94 -22.90
C THR A 60 -14.86 -12.29 -23.22
N PHE A 61 -14.29 -13.26 -22.51
CA PHE A 61 -12.96 -13.82 -22.74
C PHE A 61 -13.05 -15.32 -22.98
N GLN A 62 -12.24 -15.84 -23.91
CA GLN A 62 -12.15 -17.26 -24.21
C GLN A 62 -10.70 -17.65 -24.48
N TYR A 63 -10.27 -18.76 -23.90
CA TYR A 63 -8.97 -19.36 -24.18
C TYR A 63 -9.05 -20.26 -25.42
N PHE A 64 -8.04 -20.16 -26.28
CA PHE A 64 -7.82 -20.98 -27.47
C PHE A 64 -6.47 -21.69 -27.37
N ASP A 65 -6.45 -22.99 -27.63
CA ASP A 65 -5.20 -23.76 -27.68
C ASP A 65 -4.41 -23.47 -28.98
N GLU A 66 -3.22 -24.07 -29.11
CA GLU A 66 -2.34 -23.91 -30.26
C GLU A 66 -2.96 -24.35 -31.59
N THR A 67 -4.00 -25.21 -31.56
CA THR A 67 -4.73 -25.63 -32.76
C THR A 67 -5.84 -24.65 -33.17
N GLY A 68 -6.01 -23.56 -32.41
CA GLY A 68 -7.09 -22.59 -32.63
C GLY A 68 -8.45 -23.06 -32.10
N ARG A 69 -8.48 -24.10 -31.25
CA ARG A 69 -9.73 -24.62 -30.67
C ARG A 69 -10.01 -23.96 -29.32
N ALA A 70 -11.23 -23.48 -29.14
CA ALA A 70 -11.68 -22.93 -27.86
C ALA A 70 -11.69 -24.02 -26.76
N ARG A 71 -11.19 -23.69 -25.57
CA ARG A 71 -11.11 -24.59 -24.42
C ARG A 71 -11.71 -23.96 -23.17
N GLY A 72 -12.52 -24.74 -22.44
CA GLY A 72 -13.22 -24.27 -21.24
C GLY A 72 -14.42 -23.37 -21.56
N VAL A 73 -15.06 -22.89 -20.51
CA VAL A 73 -16.22 -22.00 -20.59
C VAL A 73 -15.75 -20.55 -20.75
N PRO A 74 -16.35 -19.74 -21.65
CA PRO A 74 -16.02 -18.34 -21.76
C PRO A 74 -16.30 -17.61 -20.45
N TRP A 75 -15.36 -16.79 -20.00
CA TRP A 75 -15.59 -15.89 -18.87
C TRP A 75 -16.30 -14.63 -19.38
N ARG A 76 -17.40 -14.24 -18.73
CA ARG A 76 -18.24 -13.12 -19.14
C ARG A 76 -18.42 -12.16 -17.98
N MET A 77 -18.40 -10.87 -18.28
CA MET A 77 -18.59 -9.81 -17.31
C MET A 77 -19.48 -8.72 -17.91
N LEU A 78 -20.61 -8.43 -17.26
CA LEU A 78 -21.37 -7.21 -17.52
C LEU A 78 -20.72 -6.09 -16.72
N ALA A 79 -20.32 -5.05 -17.42
CA ALA A 79 -19.73 -3.85 -16.85
C ALA A 79 -20.66 -2.68 -17.05
N ARG A 80 -20.94 -1.94 -15.98
CA ARG A 80 -21.85 -0.79 -16.02
C ARG A 80 -21.13 0.49 -15.64
N GLU A 81 -21.22 1.49 -16.50
CA GLU A 81 -20.79 2.84 -16.19
C GLU A 81 -21.80 3.48 -15.23
N VAL A 82 -21.29 4.09 -14.17
CA VAL A 82 -22.08 4.84 -13.20
C VAL A 82 -21.43 6.19 -12.93
N ASP A 83 -22.26 7.18 -12.68
CA ASP A 83 -21.81 8.43 -12.06
C ASP A 83 -21.48 8.10 -10.59
N PHE A 84 -20.18 8.12 -10.27
CA PHE A 84 -19.65 7.84 -8.95
C PHE A 84 -18.87 9.05 -8.44
N ASP A 85 -19.24 9.57 -7.26
CA ASP A 85 -18.56 10.70 -6.64
C ASP A 85 -18.16 10.38 -5.18
N PRO A 86 -16.93 9.88 -4.97
CA PRO A 86 -16.42 9.62 -3.63
C PRO A 86 -15.98 10.88 -2.88
N TYR A 87 -16.01 12.06 -3.53
CA TYR A 87 -15.67 13.34 -2.91
C TYR A 87 -16.85 13.98 -2.18
N SER A 88 -18.07 13.46 -2.38
CA SER A 88 -19.22 13.87 -1.59
C SER A 88 -18.97 13.68 -0.09
N LEU A 89 -19.30 14.69 0.71
CA LEU A 89 -19.21 14.64 2.18
C LEU A 89 -20.09 13.57 2.81
N THR A 90 -21.14 13.15 2.10
CA THR A 90 -22.08 12.10 2.52
C THR A 90 -21.58 10.69 2.20
N TYR A 91 -20.55 10.53 1.37
CA TYR A 91 -20.08 9.22 0.91
C TYR A 91 -19.75 8.29 2.09
N LYS A 92 -20.40 7.13 2.14
CA LYS A 92 -20.30 6.09 3.18
C LYS A 92 -20.49 6.60 4.61
N LYS A 93 -21.21 7.70 4.79
CA LYS A 93 -21.53 8.24 6.11
C LYS A 93 -22.68 7.48 6.76
N GLU A 94 -22.70 7.52 8.09
CA GLU A 94 -23.81 6.95 8.85
C GLU A 94 -25.09 7.68 8.46
N ALA A 95 -26.09 6.94 8.00
CA ALA A 95 -27.34 7.49 7.56
C ALA A 95 -28.52 6.70 8.15
N VAL A 96 -29.60 7.42 8.44
CA VAL A 96 -30.83 6.88 9.03
C VAL A 96 -32.03 7.44 8.28
N ALA A 97 -32.91 6.55 7.84
CA ALA A 97 -34.22 6.93 7.33
C ALA A 97 -35.28 6.87 8.45
N THR A 98 -36.32 7.71 8.36
CA THR A 98 -37.48 7.61 9.27
C THR A 98 -38.16 6.24 9.15
N VAL A 99 -38.49 5.66 10.32
CA VAL A 99 -38.96 4.29 10.62
C VAL A 99 -39.61 3.54 9.45
N GLY A 100 -39.08 2.35 9.13
CA GLY A 100 -39.67 1.36 8.20
C GLY A 100 -38.79 1.02 7.00
N VAL A 101 -37.82 1.88 6.70
CA VAL A 101 -36.94 1.77 5.52
C VAL A 101 -35.51 1.51 5.99
N LYS A 102 -35.28 0.33 6.57
CA LYS A 102 -33.91 -0.06 6.99
C LYS A 102 -33.10 -0.65 5.83
N GLU A 103 -33.79 -1.18 4.83
CA GLU A 103 -33.15 -1.73 3.64
C GLU A 103 -32.76 -0.59 2.71
N PHE A 104 -31.49 -0.55 2.29
CA PHE A 104 -30.97 0.32 1.23
C PHE A 104 -30.71 1.79 1.57
N VAL A 105 -30.66 2.16 2.86
CA VAL A 105 -30.24 3.52 3.27
C VAL A 105 -28.83 3.82 2.78
N GLU A 106 -27.96 2.82 2.78
CA GLU A 106 -26.60 2.88 2.28
C GLU A 106 -26.52 3.24 0.80
N LEU A 107 -27.54 2.91 -0.02
CA LEU A 107 -27.54 3.25 -1.46
C LEU A 107 -27.67 4.74 -1.70
N ALA A 108 -28.32 5.49 -0.79
CA ALA A 108 -28.46 6.93 -0.93
C ALA A 108 -27.21 7.73 -0.53
N VAL A 109 -26.14 7.03 -0.12
CA VAL A 109 -24.86 7.61 0.32
C VAL A 109 -23.66 6.77 -0.16
N ASP A 110 -23.83 5.94 -1.19
CA ASP A 110 -22.77 5.06 -1.68
C ASP A 110 -21.92 5.67 -2.79
N GLY A 111 -22.16 6.95 -3.11
CA GLY A 111 -21.47 7.69 -4.15
C GLY A 111 -22.04 7.46 -5.54
N MET A 112 -22.89 6.45 -5.75
CA MET A 112 -23.36 6.03 -7.08
C MET A 112 -24.75 6.61 -7.38
N VAL A 113 -24.87 7.30 -8.51
CA VAL A 113 -26.18 7.73 -9.01
C VAL A 113 -26.75 6.62 -9.89
N ASP A 114 -27.56 5.74 -9.31
CA ASP A 114 -28.33 4.72 -10.03
C ASP A 114 -29.80 4.75 -9.62
N LYS A 115 -30.68 5.11 -10.56
CA LYS A 115 -32.14 5.11 -10.32
C LYS A 115 -32.70 3.74 -9.92
N ASN A 116 -32.04 2.64 -10.28
CA ASN A 116 -32.53 1.28 -9.97
C ASN A 116 -32.05 0.79 -8.59
N GLU A 117 -31.11 1.49 -7.98
CA GLU A 117 -30.55 1.19 -6.66
C GLU A 117 -30.77 2.41 -5.76
N CYS A 118 -31.98 2.55 -5.24
CA CYS A 118 -32.37 3.71 -4.44
C CYS A 118 -32.93 3.29 -3.08
N LEU A 119 -32.80 4.18 -2.10
CA LEU A 119 -33.61 4.16 -0.90
C LEU A 119 -35.07 4.35 -1.30
N ASN A 120 -35.91 3.32 -1.12
CA ASN A 120 -37.31 3.33 -1.54
C ASN A 120 -38.26 3.15 -0.35
N ALA A 121 -39.25 4.02 -0.25
CA ALA A 121 -40.33 3.92 0.73
C ALA A 121 -41.70 4.14 0.07
N SER A 122 -42.70 3.39 0.52
CA SER A 122 -44.07 3.46 0.00
C SER A 122 -44.93 4.59 0.60
N ASP A 123 -44.44 5.26 1.64
CA ASP A 123 -45.10 6.39 2.31
C ASP A 123 -44.41 7.72 2.03
N VAL A 124 -45.17 8.81 2.10
CA VAL A 124 -44.68 10.18 1.90
C VAL A 124 -43.95 10.71 3.14
N LYS A 125 -43.22 11.82 2.99
CA LYS A 125 -42.54 12.54 4.09
C LYS A 125 -41.48 11.73 4.80
N GLN A 126 -40.71 10.95 4.04
CA GLN A 126 -39.55 10.24 4.57
C GLN A 126 -38.33 11.16 4.59
N ALA A 127 -37.60 11.09 5.70
CA ALA A 127 -36.37 11.84 5.91
C ALA A 127 -35.18 10.88 5.91
N LEU A 128 -34.18 11.19 5.09
CA LEU A 128 -32.83 10.64 5.17
C LEU A 128 -31.97 11.62 5.96
N THR A 129 -31.45 11.19 7.11
CA THR A 129 -30.52 11.98 7.92
C THR A 129 -29.13 11.34 7.87
N VAL A 130 -28.12 12.12 7.50
CA VAL A 130 -26.72 11.68 7.35
C VAL A 130 -25.85 12.38 8.39
N ASP A 131 -25.09 11.64 9.20
CA ASP A 131 -24.04 12.15 10.10
C ASP A 131 -22.70 12.19 9.35
N LEU A 132 -22.21 13.38 9.04
CA LEU A 132 -20.93 13.61 8.37
C LEU A 132 -19.72 13.21 9.25
N GLY A 133 -19.95 12.94 10.54
CA GLY A 133 -18.99 12.48 11.55
C GLY A 133 -18.32 13.61 12.33
N LYS A 134 -18.28 14.82 11.77
CA LYS A 134 -17.78 16.05 12.40
C LYS A 134 -18.45 17.27 11.78
N VAL A 135 -18.35 18.42 12.46
CA VAL A 135 -18.81 19.70 11.91
C VAL A 135 -17.91 20.09 10.73
N LEU A 136 -18.53 20.32 9.57
CA LEU A 136 -17.91 20.69 8.30
C LEU A 136 -18.59 21.92 7.70
N GLN A 137 -17.87 22.62 6.81
CA GLN A 137 -18.47 23.65 5.97
C GLN A 137 -19.17 22.98 4.78
N VAL A 138 -20.43 23.32 4.56
CA VAL A 138 -21.25 22.85 3.43
C VAL A 138 -21.81 24.08 2.71
N ASN A 139 -21.69 24.12 1.39
CA ASN A 139 -22.22 25.20 0.56
C ASN A 139 -22.96 24.69 -0.69
N ARG A 140 -22.98 23.37 -0.91
CA ARG A 140 -23.69 22.75 -2.01
C ARG A 140 -24.24 21.39 -1.64
N VAL A 141 -25.45 21.10 -2.08
CA VAL A 141 -26.08 19.78 -2.00
C VAL A 141 -26.68 19.39 -3.34
N VAL A 142 -26.72 18.10 -3.63
CA VAL A 142 -27.41 17.56 -4.80
C VAL A 142 -28.25 16.36 -4.35
N LEU A 143 -29.56 16.45 -4.53
CA LEU A 143 -30.48 15.35 -4.25
C LEU A 143 -30.81 14.63 -5.57
N HIS A 144 -30.28 13.43 -5.73
CA HIS A 144 -30.67 12.53 -6.82
C HIS A 144 -31.83 11.66 -6.34
N THR A 145 -32.97 11.78 -7.02
CA THR A 145 -34.14 10.93 -6.81
C THR A 145 -34.29 9.99 -8.00
N PHE A 146 -35.18 8.99 -7.94
CA PHE A 146 -35.53 8.23 -9.13
C PHE A 146 -35.96 9.14 -10.30
N TRP A 147 -35.49 8.85 -11.50
CA TRP A 147 -35.89 9.55 -12.73
C TRP A 147 -36.29 8.57 -13.83
N ASN A 148 -37.36 8.90 -14.54
CA ASN A 148 -37.73 8.27 -15.80
C ASN A 148 -38.06 9.39 -16.81
N PRO A 149 -37.24 9.58 -17.86
CA PRO A 149 -37.47 10.62 -18.87
C PRO A 149 -38.86 10.55 -19.51
N ASP A 150 -39.42 9.34 -19.65
CA ASP A 150 -40.71 9.11 -20.29
C ASP A 150 -41.89 9.43 -19.36
N GLU A 151 -41.71 9.33 -18.04
CA GLU A 151 -42.77 9.60 -17.06
C GLU A 151 -42.80 11.06 -16.61
N GLY A 152 -41.67 11.77 -16.57
CA GLY A 152 -41.61 13.17 -16.13
C GLY A 152 -41.92 13.36 -14.64
N ARG A 153 -41.25 12.62 -13.76
CA ARG A 153 -41.47 12.69 -12.31
C ARG A 153 -40.80 13.92 -11.68
N ALA A 154 -41.49 14.63 -10.80
CA ALA A 154 -40.98 15.79 -10.06
C ALA A 154 -41.22 15.59 -8.56
N TYR A 155 -40.17 15.79 -7.74
CA TYR A 155 -40.22 15.59 -6.29
C TYR A 155 -40.31 16.91 -5.53
N GLN A 156 -41.12 16.92 -4.47
CA GLN A 156 -41.12 17.99 -3.47
C GLN A 156 -40.30 17.53 -2.27
N TYR A 157 -39.40 18.37 -1.78
CA TYR A 157 -38.45 17.99 -0.72
C TYR A 157 -37.95 19.21 0.05
N ASN A 158 -37.40 18.98 1.23
CA ASN A 158 -36.63 19.96 2.00
C ASN A 158 -35.25 19.38 2.31
N ILE A 159 -34.23 20.22 2.26
CA ILE A 159 -32.87 19.87 2.69
C ILE A 159 -32.46 20.79 3.82
N GLU A 160 -32.00 20.22 4.93
CA GLU A 160 -31.69 20.93 6.16
C GLU A 160 -30.33 20.51 6.72
N LEU A 161 -29.66 21.44 7.39
CA LEU A 161 -28.37 21.29 8.03
C LEU A 161 -28.49 21.43 9.54
N SER A 162 -27.67 20.70 10.29
CA SER A 162 -27.60 20.81 11.75
C SER A 162 -26.20 20.50 12.27
N GLU A 163 -25.76 21.20 13.32
CA GLU A 163 -24.52 20.85 14.05
C GLU A 163 -24.78 19.79 15.14
N ASP A 164 -26.03 19.67 15.62
CA ASP A 164 -26.38 18.94 16.85
C ASP A 164 -27.51 17.90 16.71
N ASN A 165 -28.04 17.73 15.49
CA ASN A 165 -29.17 16.87 15.15
C ASN A 165 -30.50 17.26 15.84
N LYS A 166 -30.60 18.49 16.36
CA LYS A 166 -31.76 18.99 17.11
C LYS A 166 -32.28 20.29 16.50
N THR A 167 -31.37 21.23 16.25
CA THR A 167 -31.66 22.52 15.62
C THR A 167 -31.29 22.47 14.16
N TRP A 168 -32.23 22.82 13.29
CA TRP A 168 -32.09 22.64 11.84
C TRP A 168 -32.21 23.97 11.13
N THR A 169 -31.33 24.20 10.16
CA THR A 169 -31.35 25.35 9.25
C THR A 169 -31.64 24.86 7.85
N THR A 170 -32.59 25.48 7.15
CA THR A 170 -32.93 25.13 5.77
C THR A 170 -31.76 25.47 4.83
N ALA A 171 -31.26 24.47 4.12
CA ALA A 171 -30.28 24.60 3.04
C ALA A 171 -30.97 24.74 1.67
N ALA A 172 -32.07 24.02 1.47
CA ALA A 172 -32.92 24.15 0.28
C ALA A 172 -34.38 23.87 0.63
N ASP A 173 -35.27 24.72 0.13
CA ASP A 173 -36.72 24.51 0.16
C ASP A 173 -37.20 24.18 -1.25
N GLY A 174 -37.46 22.90 -1.49
CA GLY A 174 -38.04 22.37 -2.72
C GLY A 174 -39.50 21.99 -2.55
N SER A 175 -40.22 22.51 -1.54
CA SER A 175 -41.57 22.07 -1.22
C SER A 175 -42.57 22.31 -2.36
N ASN A 176 -42.27 23.26 -3.24
CA ASN A 176 -43.07 23.62 -4.41
C ASN A 176 -42.39 23.26 -5.74
N ASN A 177 -41.35 22.41 -5.72
CA ASN A 177 -40.59 22.07 -6.92
C ASN A 177 -41.46 21.35 -7.96
N THR A 178 -41.48 21.86 -9.18
CA THR A 178 -42.12 21.21 -10.35
C THR A 178 -41.11 20.74 -11.39
N GLY A 179 -39.81 20.93 -11.14
CA GLY A 179 -38.73 20.49 -12.02
C GLY A 179 -38.68 18.97 -12.10
N VAL A 180 -38.68 18.44 -13.31
CA VAL A 180 -38.58 16.99 -13.57
C VAL A 180 -37.21 16.49 -13.10
N ALA A 181 -37.21 15.37 -12.38
CA ALA A 181 -36.01 14.67 -11.95
C ALA A 181 -35.23 14.19 -13.18
N THR A 182 -33.93 14.38 -13.16
CA THR A 182 -32.99 13.90 -14.18
C THR A 182 -31.81 13.21 -13.49
N ALA A 183 -30.94 12.55 -14.25
CA ALA A 183 -29.71 11.97 -13.72
C ALA A 183 -28.83 13.00 -12.98
N ASN A 184 -28.89 14.28 -13.36
CA ASN A 184 -28.12 15.35 -12.72
C ASN A 184 -28.62 15.72 -11.31
N GLY A 185 -29.78 15.20 -10.89
CA GLY A 185 -30.39 15.50 -9.59
C GLY A 185 -30.83 16.95 -9.44
N TYR A 186 -31.22 17.30 -8.22
CA TYR A 186 -31.59 18.65 -7.83
C TYR A 186 -30.45 19.32 -7.07
N ALA A 187 -29.69 20.16 -7.77
CA ALA A 187 -28.54 20.86 -7.20
C ALA A 187 -28.94 22.20 -6.56
N HIS A 188 -28.42 22.45 -5.35
CA HIS A 188 -28.61 23.70 -4.62
C HIS A 188 -27.28 24.20 -4.10
N THR A 189 -27.03 25.49 -4.26
CA THR A 189 -25.87 26.21 -3.71
C THR A 189 -26.33 27.30 -2.77
N PHE A 190 -25.62 27.51 -1.68
CA PHE A 190 -25.92 28.50 -0.65
C PHE A 190 -24.63 28.97 0.03
N ASP A 191 -24.71 30.00 0.87
CA ASP A 191 -23.57 30.47 1.65
C ASP A 191 -23.03 29.37 2.56
N ALA A 192 -21.70 29.26 2.67
CA ALA A 192 -21.06 28.22 3.45
C ALA A 192 -21.56 28.21 4.91
N SER A 193 -22.13 27.09 5.32
CA SER A 193 -22.73 26.90 6.63
C SER A 193 -22.15 25.66 7.32
N LYS A 194 -22.07 25.71 8.64
CA LYS A 194 -21.57 24.60 9.44
C LYS A 194 -22.64 23.53 9.62
N ALA A 195 -22.27 22.28 9.38
CA ALA A 195 -23.14 21.14 9.59
C ALA A 195 -22.34 19.90 9.99
N ARG A 196 -22.86 19.14 10.94
CA ARG A 196 -22.49 17.74 11.16
C ARG A 196 -23.55 16.80 10.59
N TYR A 197 -24.80 17.21 10.58
CA TYR A 197 -25.94 16.44 10.10
C TYR A 197 -26.57 17.12 8.89
N LEU A 198 -26.92 16.32 7.90
CA LEU A 198 -27.68 16.72 6.72
C LEU A 198 -28.97 15.90 6.69
N ARG A 199 -30.11 16.55 6.49
CA ARG A 199 -31.40 15.88 6.35
C ARG A 199 -32.07 16.23 5.04
N ALA A 200 -32.40 15.23 4.23
CA ALA A 200 -33.26 15.37 3.08
C ALA A 200 -34.62 14.74 3.38
N THR A 201 -35.67 15.56 3.43
CA THR A 201 -37.04 15.11 3.62
C THR A 201 -37.79 15.17 2.30
N VAL A 202 -38.14 14.02 1.73
CA VAL A 202 -38.95 13.96 0.50
C VAL A 202 -40.43 13.98 0.90
N LEU A 203 -41.12 15.05 0.51
CA LEU A 203 -42.52 15.31 0.85
C LEU A 203 -43.50 14.54 -0.04
N GLY A 204 -43.08 14.19 -1.26
CA GLY A 204 -43.86 13.44 -2.24
C GLY A 204 -43.37 13.67 -3.66
N ASN A 205 -44.11 13.13 -4.63
CA ASN A 205 -43.86 13.35 -6.06
C ASN A 205 -45.17 13.41 -6.87
N ASN A 206 -45.09 13.90 -8.11
CA ASN A 206 -46.25 14.10 -9.00
C ASN A 206 -46.76 12.82 -9.74
N ARG A 207 -46.26 11.63 -9.40
CA ARG A 207 -46.65 10.34 -10.04
C ARG A 207 -47.12 9.29 -9.05
N SER A 208 -46.57 9.28 -7.84
CA SER A 208 -46.87 8.31 -6.79
C SER A 208 -46.73 8.95 -5.41
N LYS A 209 -47.06 8.18 -4.37
CA LYS A 209 -46.84 8.56 -2.96
C LYS A 209 -45.50 8.08 -2.40
N GLY A 210 -44.66 7.44 -3.22
CA GLY A 210 -43.39 6.88 -2.78
C GLY A 210 -42.25 7.89 -2.70
N VAL A 211 -41.25 7.56 -1.89
CA VAL A 211 -39.96 8.26 -1.79
C VAL A 211 -38.90 7.37 -2.40
N GLU A 212 -38.14 7.91 -3.36
CA GLU A 212 -37.03 7.21 -3.99
C GLU A 212 -35.83 8.16 -4.06
N ILE A 213 -34.84 7.94 -3.20
CA ILE A 213 -33.58 8.69 -3.16
C ILE A 213 -32.48 7.79 -3.72
N ALA A 214 -31.96 8.16 -4.89
CA ALA A 214 -30.88 7.44 -5.54
C ALA A 214 -29.52 7.81 -4.92
N GLU A 215 -29.31 9.08 -4.58
CA GLU A 215 -28.07 9.53 -3.93
C GLU A 215 -28.30 10.94 -3.34
N LEU A 216 -27.77 11.20 -2.15
CA LEU A 216 -27.70 12.55 -1.57
C LEU A 216 -26.24 12.97 -1.47
N ARG A 217 -25.83 13.98 -2.25
CA ARG A 217 -24.45 14.50 -2.24
C ARG A 217 -24.36 15.84 -1.53
N ALA A 218 -23.26 16.09 -0.83
CA ALA A 218 -22.96 17.39 -0.22
C ALA A 218 -21.48 17.76 -0.38
N TYR A 219 -21.20 19.06 -0.48
CA TYR A 219 -19.86 19.59 -0.75
C TYR A 219 -19.59 20.84 0.08
N GLY A 220 -18.33 21.00 0.46
CA GLY A 220 -17.81 22.23 1.07
C GLY A 220 -17.14 23.17 0.05
N PRO A 221 -16.80 24.41 0.47
CA PRO A 221 -16.21 25.43 -0.40
C PRO A 221 -14.90 25.01 -1.08
N ASP A 222 -14.09 24.21 -0.38
CA ASP A 222 -12.79 23.74 -0.86
C ASP A 222 -12.87 22.43 -1.66
N GLN A 223 -14.06 21.81 -1.72
CA GLN A 223 -14.28 20.59 -2.48
C GLN A 223 -14.77 20.93 -3.88
N LYS A 224 -13.91 20.69 -4.87
CA LYS A 224 -14.35 20.70 -6.26
C LYS A 224 -15.21 19.46 -6.53
N PRO A 225 -16.35 19.59 -7.22
CA PRO A 225 -17.02 18.46 -7.83
C PRO A 225 -16.03 17.76 -8.75
N GLY A 226 -16.02 16.42 -8.79
CA GLY A 226 -15.34 15.69 -9.85
C GLY A 226 -15.71 16.32 -11.20
N VAL A 227 -14.68 16.71 -11.97
CA VAL A 227 -14.81 17.57 -13.15
C VAL A 227 -15.75 16.91 -14.16
N GLN A 228 -16.87 17.58 -14.46
CA GLN A 228 -17.60 17.37 -15.71
C GLN A 228 -16.71 17.88 -16.85
N GLY A 229 -15.97 16.98 -17.49
CA GLY A 229 -15.20 17.26 -18.68
C GLY A 229 -14.49 16.01 -19.15
N SER A 230 -14.94 15.42 -20.26
CA SER A 230 -14.26 14.28 -20.89
C SER A 230 -12.84 14.71 -21.32
N PRO A 231 -11.78 13.95 -20.96
CA PRO A 231 -10.42 14.24 -21.40
C PRO A 231 -10.32 14.22 -22.91
N SER A 232 -9.70 15.26 -23.49
CA SER A 232 -9.61 15.43 -24.95
C SER A 232 -8.34 14.79 -25.54
N THR A 233 -7.40 14.35 -24.71
CA THR A 233 -6.13 13.75 -25.14
C THR A 233 -5.73 12.50 -24.34
N GLN A 234 -4.95 11.62 -24.96
CA GLN A 234 -4.47 10.37 -24.36
C GLN A 234 -3.51 10.58 -23.18
N GLU A 235 -2.79 11.71 -23.14
CA GLU A 235 -1.93 12.10 -22.02
C GLU A 235 -2.72 12.58 -20.81
N GLU A 236 -3.75 13.42 -21.01
CA GLU A 236 -4.68 13.83 -19.95
C GLU A 236 -5.39 12.61 -19.35
N LEU A 237 -5.81 11.66 -20.20
CA LEU A 237 -6.45 10.41 -19.80
C LEU A 237 -5.50 9.47 -19.02
N ASN A 238 -4.20 9.55 -19.26
CA ASN A 238 -3.19 8.78 -18.52
C ASN A 238 -2.84 9.47 -17.20
N ALA A 239 -2.82 10.80 -17.16
CA ALA A 239 -2.61 11.59 -15.95
C ALA A 239 -3.79 11.44 -14.98
N GLU A 240 -5.03 11.50 -15.48
CA GLU A 240 -6.24 11.23 -14.69
C GLU A 240 -6.28 9.79 -14.18
N LEU A 241 -5.98 8.78 -15.01
CA LEU A 241 -5.90 7.40 -14.53
C LEU A 241 -4.89 7.24 -13.40
N GLN A 242 -3.71 7.87 -13.50
CA GLN A 242 -2.72 7.81 -12.42
C GLN A 242 -3.19 8.56 -11.17
N ALA A 243 -3.85 9.71 -11.32
CA ALA A 243 -4.41 10.46 -10.21
C ALA A 243 -5.54 9.69 -9.50
N ASP A 244 -6.42 9.03 -10.27
CA ASP A 244 -7.52 8.22 -9.77
C ASP A 244 -7.04 6.92 -9.13
N LEU A 245 -6.05 6.23 -9.71
CA LEU A 245 -5.44 5.07 -9.07
C LEU A 245 -4.75 5.46 -7.76
N GLN A 246 -4.08 6.61 -7.72
CA GLN A 246 -3.50 7.15 -6.49
C GLN A 246 -4.57 7.62 -5.50
N PHE A 247 -5.72 8.10 -5.97
CA PHE A 247 -6.82 8.56 -5.13
C PHE A 247 -7.62 7.38 -4.57
N ILE A 248 -7.90 6.34 -5.37
CA ILE A 248 -8.50 5.08 -4.93
C ILE A 248 -7.57 4.36 -3.97
N ALA A 249 -6.26 4.28 -4.25
CA ALA A 249 -5.29 3.77 -3.28
C ALA A 249 -5.24 4.61 -2.00
N ARG A 250 -5.42 5.93 -2.08
CA ARG A 250 -5.57 6.83 -0.93
C ARG A 250 -6.89 6.62 -0.19
N LEU A 251 -8.00 6.31 -0.87
CA LEU A 251 -9.30 6.03 -0.24
C LEU A 251 -9.35 4.65 0.42
N GLU A 252 -8.75 3.63 -0.21
CA GLU A 252 -8.58 2.29 0.36
C GLU A 252 -7.64 2.32 1.58
N SER A 253 -6.64 3.21 1.59
CA SER A 253 -5.78 3.42 2.77
C SER A 253 -6.36 4.41 3.80
N ALA A 254 -7.25 5.32 3.41
CA ALA A 254 -7.89 6.29 4.31
C ALA A 254 -9.15 5.74 5.00
N SER A 255 -9.77 4.65 4.53
CA SER A 255 -10.99 4.10 5.14
C SER A 255 -10.74 3.19 6.34
N MET A 256 -9.50 3.02 6.80
CA MET A 256 -9.20 2.49 8.13
C MET A 256 -8.12 3.38 8.74
N ALA A 257 -8.49 4.24 9.68
CA ALA A 257 -7.48 4.80 10.58
C ALA A 257 -6.66 3.62 11.14
N PRO A 258 -5.31 3.68 11.11
CA PRO A 258 -4.52 2.54 11.48
C PRO A 258 -4.84 2.15 12.93
N ALA A 259 -5.22 0.89 13.14
CA ALA A 259 -5.64 0.41 14.45
C ALA A 259 -4.48 0.51 15.44
N PRO A 260 -4.69 1.03 16.67
CA PRO A 260 -3.64 1.11 17.67
C PRO A 260 -3.17 -0.29 18.06
N LEU A 261 -1.85 -0.45 18.22
CA LEU A 261 -1.22 -1.72 18.54
C LEU A 261 -0.15 -1.53 19.64
N ASP A 262 -0.27 -2.31 20.71
CA ASP A 262 0.71 -2.45 21.79
C ASP A 262 0.68 -3.86 22.37
N GLY A 263 1.69 -4.21 23.17
CA GLY A 263 1.77 -5.51 23.84
C GLY A 263 2.11 -6.69 22.91
N PRO A 264 1.93 -7.93 23.38
CA PRO A 264 2.35 -9.13 22.65
C PRO A 264 1.32 -9.62 21.63
N TRP A 265 1.81 -10.08 20.48
CA TRP A 265 1.03 -10.58 19.35
C TRP A 265 1.70 -11.80 18.71
N ASP A 266 0.98 -12.91 18.66
CA ASP A 266 1.42 -14.11 17.95
C ASP A 266 0.73 -14.23 16.58
N LEU A 267 -0.57 -13.92 16.46
CA LEU A 267 -1.37 -14.20 15.26
C LEU A 267 -2.02 -12.94 14.66
N ILE A 268 -1.19 -11.97 14.25
CA ILE A 268 -1.70 -10.69 13.72
C ILE A 268 -2.58 -10.88 12.46
N ASN A 269 -2.24 -11.83 11.59
CA ASN A 269 -3.03 -12.15 10.40
C ASN A 269 -4.40 -12.75 10.72
N GLU A 270 -4.54 -13.52 11.81
CA GLU A 270 -5.84 -14.07 12.21
C GLU A 270 -6.73 -12.99 12.81
N THR A 271 -6.13 -12.02 13.51
CA THR A 271 -6.88 -10.93 14.15
C THR A 271 -7.31 -9.86 13.14
N TRP A 272 -6.44 -9.50 12.20
CA TRP A 272 -6.62 -8.33 11.33
C TRP A 272 -6.67 -8.67 9.83
N GLY A 273 -6.50 -9.93 9.47
CA GLY A 273 -6.44 -10.38 8.09
C GLY A 273 -5.09 -10.11 7.39
N PRO A 274 -4.95 -10.53 6.12
CA PRO A 274 -3.69 -10.49 5.36
C PRO A 274 -3.27 -9.09 4.87
N GLN A 275 -4.04 -8.04 5.18
CA GLN A 275 -3.75 -6.66 4.79
C GLN A 275 -4.05 -5.70 5.95
N PHE A 276 -3.50 -6.00 7.13
CA PHE A 276 -3.75 -5.17 8.31
C PHE A 276 -3.18 -3.76 8.13
N ASN A 277 -3.82 -2.77 8.75
CA ASN A 277 -3.35 -1.39 8.80
C ASN A 277 -3.31 -0.96 10.28
N CYS A 278 -2.12 -0.98 10.89
CA CYS A 278 -1.94 -0.75 12.31
C CYS A 278 -0.91 0.35 12.59
N LYS A 279 -1.01 0.95 13.78
CA LYS A 279 -0.10 1.98 14.28
C LYS A 279 0.33 1.63 15.70
N LEU A 280 1.64 1.61 15.94
CA LEU A 280 2.15 1.33 17.28
C LEU A 280 1.80 2.47 18.24
N VAL A 281 1.26 2.14 19.41
CA VAL A 281 0.97 3.10 20.50
C VAL A 281 1.76 2.81 21.76
N GLY A 282 2.55 1.73 21.78
CA GLY A 282 3.46 1.36 22.85
C GLY A 282 4.51 0.37 22.34
N VAL A 283 5.26 -0.24 23.26
CA VAL A 283 6.14 -1.36 22.92
C VAL A 283 5.28 -2.56 22.52
N THR A 284 5.63 -3.17 21.40
CA THR A 284 4.86 -4.27 20.81
C THR A 284 5.78 -5.45 20.52
N ASP A 285 5.34 -6.65 20.83
CA ASP A 285 6.09 -7.88 20.59
C ASP A 285 5.40 -8.72 19.51
N PHE A 286 6.10 -9.02 18.42
CA PHE A 286 5.68 -9.96 17.39
C PHE A 286 6.37 -11.30 17.60
N GLY A 287 5.57 -12.33 17.86
CA GLY A 287 6.00 -13.71 17.93
C GLY A 287 6.17 -14.37 16.56
N TRP A 288 6.62 -15.62 16.57
CA TRP A 288 7.01 -16.36 15.36
C TRP A 288 5.88 -16.54 14.34
N GLN A 289 4.64 -16.58 14.81
CA GLN A 289 3.45 -16.74 13.97
C GLN A 289 3.10 -15.46 13.18
N CYS A 290 3.62 -14.30 13.56
CA CYS A 290 3.51 -13.05 12.79
C CYS A 290 4.41 -13.06 11.53
N GLY A 291 5.25 -14.07 11.37
CA GLY A 291 6.23 -14.18 10.30
C GLY A 291 5.68 -14.25 8.87
N SER A 292 4.37 -14.43 8.67
CA SER A 292 3.74 -14.45 7.35
C SER A 292 2.89 -13.20 7.05
N ALA A 293 2.96 -12.19 7.91
CA ALA A 293 2.07 -11.05 7.83
C ALA A 293 2.41 -10.07 6.69
N SER A 294 1.36 -9.46 6.14
CA SER A 294 1.42 -8.39 5.16
C SER A 294 0.40 -7.30 5.50
N GLY A 295 0.71 -6.05 5.14
CA GLY A 295 -0.08 -4.90 5.56
C GLY A 295 0.77 -3.64 5.68
N VAL A 296 0.24 -2.64 6.37
CA VAL A 296 0.93 -1.39 6.73
C VAL A 296 1.06 -1.32 8.25
N LEU A 297 2.27 -1.04 8.72
CA LEU A 297 2.56 -0.81 10.14
C LEU A 297 3.25 0.54 10.30
N ASP A 298 2.55 1.51 10.90
CA ASP A 298 3.14 2.77 11.34
C ASP A 298 3.86 2.57 12.67
N MET A 299 5.19 2.70 12.63
CA MET A 299 6.07 2.54 13.78
C MET A 299 5.88 3.65 14.82
N ASN A 300 5.41 4.84 14.42
CA ASN A 300 5.03 5.93 15.33
C ASN A 300 6.03 6.24 16.47
N GLY A 301 7.34 6.15 16.18
CA GLY A 301 8.38 6.39 17.19
C GLY A 301 8.53 5.29 18.25
N GLN A 302 7.79 4.19 18.15
CA GLN A 302 7.74 3.11 19.14
C GLN A 302 8.76 2.00 18.85
N THR A 303 8.82 1.04 19.78
CA THR A 303 9.66 -0.16 19.66
C THR A 303 8.82 -1.37 19.26
N LEU A 304 9.23 -2.05 18.21
CA LEU A 304 8.73 -3.38 17.84
C LEU A 304 9.80 -4.41 18.16
N ASN A 305 9.54 -5.32 19.10
CA ASN A 305 10.34 -6.52 19.26
C ASN A 305 9.77 -7.60 18.36
N TRP A 306 10.61 -8.27 17.57
CA TRP A 306 10.17 -9.25 16.60
C TRP A 306 11.04 -10.49 16.70
N SER A 307 10.46 -11.57 17.21
CA SER A 307 11.10 -12.88 17.28
C SER A 307 10.49 -13.88 16.30
N THR A 308 11.32 -14.64 15.60
CA THR A 308 10.89 -15.77 14.76
C THR A 308 10.80 -17.09 15.53
N GLY A 309 11.00 -17.07 16.86
CA GLY A 309 10.96 -18.27 17.69
C GLY A 309 12.16 -19.20 17.49
N GLY A 310 13.30 -18.68 16.99
CA GLY A 310 14.58 -19.40 17.02
C GLY A 310 14.78 -20.44 15.91
N GLY A 311 13.97 -20.45 14.85
CA GLY A 311 14.17 -21.40 13.75
C GLY A 311 13.11 -21.41 12.64
N ASN A 312 12.05 -20.61 12.74
CA ASN A 312 11.05 -20.57 11.68
C ASN A 312 11.47 -19.58 10.59
N GLY A 313 11.41 -20.02 9.34
CA GLY A 313 11.55 -19.12 8.20
C GLY A 313 10.32 -18.24 8.15
N THR A 314 10.51 -16.93 8.12
CA THR A 314 9.40 -15.97 8.07
C THR A 314 9.46 -15.21 6.76
N ALA A 315 8.32 -14.94 6.15
CA ALA A 315 8.25 -14.21 4.90
C ALA A 315 7.35 -12.98 5.06
N VAL A 316 7.99 -11.88 5.42
CA VAL A 316 7.39 -10.63 5.92
C VAL A 316 7.10 -9.69 4.77
N GLY A 317 5.81 -9.45 4.51
CA GLY A 317 5.35 -8.50 3.48
C GLY A 317 4.81 -7.19 4.05
N ILE A 318 5.21 -6.81 5.27
CA ILE A 318 4.73 -5.58 5.93
C ILE A 318 5.41 -4.36 5.32
N THR A 319 4.63 -3.33 5.03
CA THR A 319 5.10 -1.98 4.71
C THR A 319 5.31 -1.20 6.00
N LEU A 320 6.57 -0.95 6.35
CA LEU A 320 6.95 -0.22 7.56
C LEU A 320 7.05 1.27 7.25
N ILE A 321 6.30 2.09 7.99
CA ILE A 321 6.29 3.55 7.84
C ILE A 321 6.53 4.25 9.18
N GLY A 322 6.78 5.56 9.14
CA GLY A 322 6.94 6.40 10.33
C GLY A 322 8.38 6.89 10.56
N LYS A 323 8.55 7.77 11.55
CA LYS A 323 9.85 8.36 11.90
C LYS A 323 10.22 8.04 13.34
N GLY A 324 11.51 7.78 13.58
CA GLY A 324 12.01 7.41 14.90
C GLY A 324 11.49 6.06 15.40
N GLY A 325 11.94 5.62 16.57
CA GLY A 325 11.63 4.29 17.08
C GLY A 325 12.63 3.22 16.64
N ARG A 326 12.33 1.96 16.94
CA ARG A 326 13.24 0.84 16.74
C ARG A 326 12.52 -0.46 16.42
N ILE A 327 13.11 -1.27 15.55
CA ILE A 327 12.75 -2.68 15.39
C ILE A 327 13.89 -3.52 15.99
N ASN A 328 13.61 -4.29 17.03
CA ASN A 328 14.53 -5.29 17.57
C ASN A 328 14.16 -6.63 16.95
N TRP A 329 14.97 -7.14 16.04
CA TRP A 329 14.67 -8.37 15.32
C TRP A 329 15.58 -9.53 15.77
N ASP A 330 14.96 -10.68 15.97
CA ASP A 330 15.55 -11.92 16.46
C ASP A 330 15.14 -13.09 15.57
N GLY A 331 16.08 -13.53 14.73
CA GLY A 331 15.88 -14.64 13.81
C GLY A 331 16.40 -15.98 14.30
N GLY A 332 16.03 -17.02 13.56
CA GLY A 332 16.61 -18.35 13.74
C GLY A 332 18.05 -18.42 13.24
N TYR A 333 18.89 -19.11 14.00
CA TYR A 333 20.20 -19.58 13.56
C TYR A 333 20.39 -21.03 14.03
N GLN A 334 20.29 -22.00 13.12
CA GLN A 334 20.74 -23.36 13.39
C GLN A 334 22.09 -23.57 12.71
N GLY A 335 23.14 -23.71 13.51
CA GLY A 335 24.49 -23.97 13.03
C GLY A 335 24.54 -25.21 12.13
N GLY A 336 24.82 -24.98 10.84
CA GLY A 336 24.99 -26.03 9.84
C GLY A 336 23.89 -26.04 8.78
N TRP A 337 24.06 -25.22 7.74
CA TRP A 337 23.43 -25.28 6.41
C TRP A 337 21.90 -25.16 6.29
N VAL A 338 21.12 -25.28 7.37
CA VAL A 338 19.67 -25.02 7.34
C VAL A 338 19.40 -23.60 7.85
N SER A 339 19.64 -22.63 6.97
CA SER A 339 19.22 -21.25 7.22
C SER A 339 17.71 -21.16 7.02
N TYR A 340 16.99 -20.78 8.06
CA TYR A 340 15.58 -20.39 7.98
C TYR A 340 15.52 -18.86 8.01
N PRO A 341 15.80 -18.17 6.88
CA PRO A 341 15.87 -16.71 6.86
C PRO A 341 14.52 -16.09 7.18
N SER A 342 14.56 -14.89 7.77
CA SER A 342 13.46 -13.94 7.65
C SER A 342 13.60 -13.15 6.37
N ASP A 343 12.66 -13.32 5.46
CA ASP A 343 12.59 -12.55 4.23
C ASP A 343 11.82 -11.25 4.48
N LEU A 344 12.49 -10.11 4.41
CA LEU A 344 11.83 -8.82 4.28
C LEU A 344 11.53 -8.57 2.80
N ARG A 345 10.26 -8.72 2.42
CA ARG A 345 9.77 -8.75 1.04
C ARG A 345 8.61 -7.77 0.81
N GLY A 346 7.97 -7.89 -0.35
CA GLY A 346 6.83 -7.07 -0.78
C GLY A 346 7.24 -5.94 -1.72
N ASP A 347 6.28 -5.46 -2.50
CA ASP A 347 6.53 -4.56 -3.63
C ASP A 347 6.50 -3.07 -3.26
N THR A 348 6.06 -2.75 -2.04
CA THR A 348 6.00 -1.37 -1.53
C THR A 348 7.27 -1.03 -0.76
N PRO A 349 7.89 0.15 -0.99
CA PRO A 349 9.05 0.59 -0.22
C PRO A 349 8.68 0.88 1.24
N ASN A 350 9.55 0.48 2.15
CA ASN A 350 9.48 0.89 3.55
C ASN A 350 10.01 2.32 3.68
N THR A 351 9.25 3.18 4.35
CA THR A 351 9.63 4.59 4.61
C THR A 351 9.97 4.85 6.07
N PHE A 352 9.96 3.79 6.89
CA PHE A 352 10.44 3.84 8.26
C PHE A 352 11.92 4.23 8.33
N THR A 353 12.20 5.29 9.08
CA THR A 353 13.55 5.90 9.23
C THR A 353 14.14 5.73 10.62
N GLY A 354 13.51 4.92 11.49
CA GLY A 354 14.11 4.54 12.78
C GLY A 354 15.20 3.47 12.62
N VAL A 355 15.66 2.93 13.74
CA VAL A 355 16.73 1.92 13.73
C VAL A 355 16.15 0.53 13.49
N PHE A 356 16.73 -0.23 12.57
CA PHE A 356 16.47 -1.67 12.44
C PHE A 356 17.64 -2.43 13.07
N HIS A 357 17.40 -3.06 14.21
CA HIS A 357 18.41 -3.77 14.98
C HIS A 357 18.31 -5.27 14.74
N VAL A 358 19.24 -5.80 13.94
CA VAL A 358 19.41 -7.24 13.67
C VAL A 358 20.24 -7.84 14.81
N ARG A 359 19.56 -8.28 15.89
CA ARG A 359 20.24 -8.74 17.11
C ARG A 359 20.95 -10.07 16.92
N HIS A 360 20.29 -11.01 16.25
CA HIS A 360 20.83 -12.31 15.88
C HIS A 360 19.99 -12.99 14.79
N GLY A 361 20.57 -13.99 14.11
CA GLY A 361 19.89 -14.75 13.06
C GLY A 361 20.10 -14.19 11.66
N PHE A 362 19.39 -14.76 10.68
CA PHE A 362 19.53 -14.42 9.26
C PHE A 362 18.37 -13.57 8.72
N MET A 363 18.62 -12.27 8.45
CA MET A 363 17.68 -11.37 7.77
C MET A 363 18.03 -11.26 6.29
N LEU A 364 17.08 -11.57 5.41
CA LEU A 364 17.23 -11.51 3.95
C LEU A 364 16.37 -10.38 3.36
N LEU A 365 17.03 -9.41 2.74
CA LEU A 365 16.41 -8.30 2.02
C LEU A 365 16.03 -8.75 0.60
N ARG A 366 14.73 -8.84 0.32
CA ARG A 366 14.16 -9.46 -0.90
C ARG A 366 13.00 -8.61 -1.47
N LYS A 367 13.02 -7.29 -1.28
CA LYS A 367 12.10 -6.43 -2.05
C LYS A 367 12.56 -6.38 -3.52
N PRO A 368 11.70 -6.00 -4.47
CA PRO A 368 12.13 -5.83 -5.87
C PRO A 368 13.34 -4.89 -5.97
N PRO A 369 14.17 -4.99 -7.04
CA PRO A 369 15.34 -4.13 -7.22
C PRO A 369 14.97 -2.64 -7.12
N GLY A 370 15.72 -1.87 -6.33
CA GLY A 370 15.49 -0.44 -6.09
C GLY A 370 14.30 -0.11 -5.18
N VAL A 371 13.64 -1.12 -4.61
CA VAL A 371 12.59 -0.91 -3.61
C VAL A 371 13.20 -0.99 -2.22
N THR A 372 13.18 0.13 -1.51
CA THR A 372 13.78 0.26 -0.18
C THR A 372 13.15 -0.70 0.83
N ALA A 373 13.94 -1.66 1.30
CA ALA A 373 13.64 -2.55 2.40
C ALA A 373 13.76 -1.86 3.76
N HIS A 374 14.69 -0.91 3.93
CA HIS A 374 14.76 -0.06 5.12
C HIS A 374 15.44 1.28 4.82
N ALA A 375 14.92 2.37 5.38
CA ALA A 375 15.39 3.73 5.06
C ALA A 375 16.20 4.40 6.19
N GLY A 376 16.28 3.77 7.37
CA GLY A 376 17.06 4.26 8.51
C GLY A 376 18.36 3.48 8.71
N ASP A 377 19.01 3.69 9.86
CA ASP A 377 20.24 2.97 10.20
C ASP A 377 19.96 1.51 10.58
N ILE A 378 20.95 0.65 10.35
CA ILE A 378 20.96 -0.74 10.76
C ILE A 378 21.95 -0.94 11.91
N GLU A 379 21.48 -1.52 13.01
CA GLU A 379 22.34 -2.03 14.07
C GLU A 379 22.47 -3.56 13.95
N MET A 380 23.66 -4.12 14.18
CA MET A 380 23.91 -5.56 14.09
C MET A 380 24.65 -6.09 15.32
N GLY A 381 24.17 -7.22 15.86
CA GLY A 381 24.72 -7.86 17.07
C GLY A 381 24.27 -7.15 18.35
N GLY A 382 25.06 -7.23 19.43
CA GLY A 382 24.76 -6.56 20.71
C GLY A 382 24.89 -7.48 21.92
N ALA A 383 24.86 -6.89 23.12
CA ALA A 383 25.11 -7.60 24.39
C ALA A 383 24.04 -8.65 24.76
N ASP A 384 22.87 -8.49 24.19
CA ASP A 384 21.66 -9.28 24.33
C ASP A 384 21.45 -10.28 23.18
N GLY A 385 22.32 -10.27 22.16
CA GLY A 385 22.24 -11.18 21.03
C GLY A 385 22.76 -12.58 21.35
N LEU A 386 21.98 -13.59 21.03
CA LEU A 386 22.38 -15.00 21.09
C LEU A 386 22.85 -15.40 19.68
N ASN A 387 24.15 -15.65 19.48
CA ASN A 387 24.75 -16.07 18.19
C ASN A 387 24.99 -14.95 17.14
N GLU A 388 25.44 -15.33 15.94
CA GLU A 388 25.80 -14.44 14.83
C GLU A 388 24.58 -13.69 14.23
N SER A 389 24.80 -12.46 13.77
CA SER A 389 23.81 -11.65 13.05
C SER A 389 24.18 -11.54 11.57
N PHE A 390 23.27 -11.93 10.68
CA PHE A 390 23.45 -11.86 9.24
C PHE A 390 22.43 -10.91 8.62
N LEU A 391 22.92 -10.03 7.75
CA LEU A 391 22.11 -9.24 6.85
C LEU A 391 22.50 -9.61 5.41
N ALA A 392 21.54 -10.06 4.62
CA ALA A 392 21.80 -10.59 3.29
C ALA A 392 20.97 -9.87 2.22
N TRP A 393 21.55 -9.70 1.04
CA TRP A 393 20.88 -9.11 -0.12
C TRP A 393 20.51 -10.21 -1.12
N ASP A 394 19.21 -10.35 -1.40
CA ASP A 394 18.72 -11.18 -2.52
C ASP A 394 18.63 -10.38 -3.83
N LYS A 395 18.44 -9.06 -3.69
CA LYS A 395 18.30 -8.05 -4.75
C LYS A 395 19.20 -6.85 -4.44
N PRO A 396 19.60 -6.06 -5.45
CA PRO A 396 20.40 -4.86 -5.22
C PRO A 396 19.52 -3.71 -4.69
N ASP A 397 20.18 -2.68 -4.17
CA ASP A 397 19.55 -1.38 -3.81
C ASP A 397 18.35 -1.56 -2.87
N GLN A 398 18.62 -2.13 -1.69
CA GLN A 398 17.61 -2.51 -0.69
C GLN A 398 17.61 -1.56 0.51
N LEU A 399 18.71 -0.90 0.82
CA LEU A 399 18.78 0.10 1.87
C LEU A 399 18.85 1.49 1.26
N ALA A 400 18.41 2.52 1.99
CA ALA A 400 18.64 3.88 1.52
C ALA A 400 20.14 4.20 1.49
N ASP A 401 20.60 4.95 0.48
CA ASP A 401 22.00 5.38 0.36
C ASP A 401 22.54 6.13 1.60
N THR A 402 21.66 6.67 2.43
CA THR A 402 22.02 7.37 3.67
C THR A 402 22.10 6.45 4.89
N SER A 403 21.60 5.22 4.81
CA SER A 403 21.58 4.25 5.90
C SER A 403 22.98 3.83 6.29
N SER A 404 23.34 4.00 7.55
CA SER A 404 24.60 3.50 8.10
C SER A 404 24.46 2.09 8.67
N ILE A 405 25.54 1.33 8.64
CA ILE A 405 25.65 0.03 9.31
C ILE A 405 26.49 0.23 10.58
N ILE A 406 25.92 -0.14 11.73
CA ILE A 406 26.54 -0.01 13.04
C ILE A 406 26.58 -1.39 13.67
N THR A 407 27.76 -1.99 13.74
CA THR A 407 27.92 -3.23 14.51
C THR A 407 28.11 -2.86 15.98
N LEU A 408 27.54 -3.65 16.90
CA LEU A 408 27.51 -3.35 18.33
C LEU A 408 28.49 -4.24 19.12
N PRO A 409 29.01 -3.77 20.27
CA PRO A 409 29.85 -4.58 21.15
C PRO A 409 29.12 -5.85 21.65
N LEU A 410 29.88 -6.93 21.79
CA LEU A 410 29.37 -8.21 22.28
C LEU A 410 29.20 -8.21 23.80
N GLY A 411 28.25 -9.02 24.28
CA GLY A 411 28.10 -9.34 25.70
C GLY A 411 29.28 -10.16 26.20
N LYS A 412 29.64 -10.02 27.48
CA LYS A 412 30.85 -10.63 28.09
C LYS A 412 30.93 -12.16 27.94
N ASP A 413 29.79 -12.82 27.74
CA ASP A 413 29.68 -14.28 27.71
C ASP A 413 29.44 -14.88 26.31
N VAL A 414 29.44 -14.06 25.25
CA VAL A 414 29.16 -14.53 23.88
C VAL A 414 30.46 -14.83 23.13
N LYS A 415 30.86 -16.11 23.12
CA LYS A 415 31.97 -16.59 22.30
C LYS A 415 31.45 -16.87 20.88
N ASN A 416 32.03 -16.22 19.87
CA ASN A 416 31.77 -16.40 18.43
C ASN A 416 30.63 -15.58 17.78
N GLN A 417 30.13 -14.52 18.42
CA GLN A 417 29.20 -13.61 17.73
C GLN A 417 29.97 -12.64 16.81
N ARG A 418 29.52 -12.55 15.55
CA ARG A 418 30.01 -11.62 14.54
C ARG A 418 28.84 -11.04 13.76
N ALA A 419 29.06 -9.87 13.16
CA ALA A 419 28.14 -9.28 12.21
C ALA A 419 28.58 -9.62 10.79
N THR A 420 27.68 -10.18 9.98
CA THR A 420 28.00 -10.63 8.63
C THR A 420 27.08 -9.98 7.60
N LEU A 421 27.66 -9.30 6.62
CA LEU A 421 26.97 -8.78 5.44
C LEU A 421 27.17 -9.78 4.29
N LEU A 422 26.08 -10.34 3.75
CA LEU A 422 26.09 -11.33 2.68
C LEU A 422 25.52 -10.73 1.40
N LEU A 423 26.38 -10.35 0.47
CA LEU A 423 25.94 -9.64 -0.73
C LEU A 423 25.42 -10.58 -1.82
N GLN A 424 25.83 -11.85 -1.83
CA GLN A 424 25.35 -12.84 -2.81
C GLN A 424 25.46 -12.37 -4.28
N GLY A 425 26.50 -11.58 -4.61
CA GLY A 425 26.67 -10.99 -5.93
C GLY A 425 25.91 -9.68 -6.19
N GLN A 426 25.13 -9.18 -5.23
CA GLN A 426 24.38 -7.93 -5.35
C GLN A 426 25.25 -6.70 -5.05
N SER A 427 24.77 -5.53 -5.49
CA SER A 427 25.42 -4.25 -5.22
C SER A 427 24.58 -3.35 -4.32
N GLU A 428 25.24 -2.60 -3.43
CA GLU A 428 24.62 -1.69 -2.48
C GLU A 428 25.47 -0.43 -2.24
N THR A 429 24.79 0.71 -2.05
CA THR A 429 25.41 1.98 -1.61
C THR A 429 24.83 2.37 -0.26
N LEU A 430 25.68 2.79 0.67
CA LEU A 430 25.30 3.04 2.05
C LEU A 430 25.95 4.31 2.59
N GLY A 431 25.45 4.74 3.74
CA GLY A 431 26.10 5.71 4.61
C GLY A 431 27.40 5.14 5.18
N THR A 432 27.64 5.33 6.46
CA THR A 432 28.92 4.95 7.06
C THR A 432 28.90 3.53 7.66
N LEU A 433 30.08 2.95 7.87
CA LEU A 433 30.25 1.72 8.65
C LEU A 433 30.94 2.02 9.98
N THR A 434 30.34 1.51 11.07
CA THR A 434 30.94 1.50 12.40
C THR A 434 31.20 0.06 12.85
N VAL A 435 32.46 -0.24 13.20
CA VAL A 435 32.91 -1.57 13.62
C VAL A 435 33.12 -1.62 15.14
N GLN A 436 32.25 -2.28 15.89
CA GLN A 436 32.38 -2.54 17.35
C GLN A 436 32.42 -4.04 17.70
N THR A 437 32.25 -4.91 16.71
CA THR A 437 32.49 -6.35 16.82
C THR A 437 33.18 -6.85 15.55
N ASP A 438 33.71 -8.08 15.60
CA ASP A 438 34.28 -8.70 14.40
C ASP A 438 33.21 -8.75 13.31
N THR A 439 33.54 -8.14 12.17
CA THR A 439 32.62 -7.90 11.07
C THR A 439 33.11 -8.62 9.83
N PHE A 440 32.19 -9.22 9.09
CA PHE A 440 32.48 -9.96 7.88
C PHE A 440 31.65 -9.41 6.72
N ILE A 441 32.28 -9.22 5.55
CA ILE A 441 31.62 -8.89 4.30
C ILE A 441 31.91 -10.03 3.32
N ASP A 442 30.89 -10.81 2.98
CA ASP A 442 30.97 -11.82 1.92
C ASP A 442 30.36 -11.24 0.64
N LEU A 443 31.21 -11.01 -0.36
CA LEU A 443 30.84 -10.43 -1.65
C LEU A 443 30.19 -11.44 -2.60
N GLY A 444 30.19 -12.73 -2.25
CA GLY A 444 29.84 -13.83 -3.15
C GLY A 444 31.07 -14.52 -3.75
N GLY A 445 30.89 -15.74 -4.27
CA GLY A 445 31.99 -16.64 -4.64
C GLY A 445 31.94 -17.26 -6.05
N GLY A 446 30.98 -16.87 -6.90
CA GLY A 446 30.87 -17.36 -8.28
C GLY A 446 31.48 -16.39 -9.29
N LYS A 447 31.93 -16.89 -10.46
CA LYS A 447 32.44 -16.06 -11.58
C LYS A 447 31.48 -14.92 -11.97
N ASP A 448 30.18 -15.13 -11.78
CA ASP A 448 29.09 -14.20 -12.10
C ASP A 448 28.42 -13.57 -10.86
N GLN A 449 28.98 -13.78 -9.65
CA GLN A 449 28.46 -13.27 -8.38
C GLN A 449 29.48 -12.35 -7.69
N LYS A 450 29.79 -11.23 -8.35
CA LYS A 450 30.73 -10.22 -7.84
C LYS A 450 29.97 -9.07 -7.20
N GLY A 451 29.67 -9.20 -5.92
CA GLY A 451 28.95 -8.18 -5.17
C GLY A 451 29.74 -6.89 -5.02
N GLY A 452 29.05 -5.78 -4.78
CA GLY A 452 29.64 -4.47 -4.58
C GLY A 452 29.06 -3.78 -3.37
N ILE A 453 29.88 -3.28 -2.45
CA ILE A 453 29.40 -2.43 -1.36
C ILE A 453 30.20 -1.14 -1.31
N SER A 454 29.50 0.00 -1.36
CA SER A 454 30.12 1.32 -1.24
C SER A 454 29.57 2.03 -0.02
N PHE A 455 30.43 2.24 0.97
CA PHE A 455 30.12 3.09 2.11
C PHE A 455 30.53 4.53 1.83
N ALA A 456 29.80 5.48 2.40
CA ALA A 456 30.29 6.83 2.61
C ALA A 456 31.56 6.85 3.47
N ASP A 457 32.23 8.01 3.50
CA ASP A 457 33.44 8.23 4.29
C ASP A 457 33.20 7.89 5.77
N SER A 458 33.88 6.85 6.24
CA SER A 458 33.76 6.30 7.59
C SER A 458 34.92 6.71 8.50
N SER A 459 35.81 7.61 8.03
CA SER A 459 36.97 8.09 8.79
C SER A 459 36.60 8.81 10.10
N LYS A 460 35.38 9.34 10.18
CA LYS A 460 34.85 10.00 11.39
C LYS A 460 34.15 9.03 12.36
N GLN A 461 33.92 7.78 11.95
CA GLN A 461 33.30 6.79 12.83
C GLN A 461 34.31 6.25 13.84
N THR A 462 33.87 6.02 15.06
CA THR A 462 34.74 5.42 16.09
C THR A 462 34.67 3.90 15.95
N TRP A 463 35.77 3.25 15.61
CA TRP A 463 35.86 1.78 15.57
C TRP A 463 36.49 1.25 16.86
N ASP A 464 36.00 0.10 17.34
CA ASP A 464 36.74 -0.70 18.31
C ASP A 464 37.95 -1.32 17.60
N LEU A 465 39.12 -0.77 17.85
CA LEU A 465 40.37 -1.22 17.24
C LEU A 465 40.80 -2.61 17.76
N ALA A 466 40.12 -3.22 18.73
CA ALA A 466 40.33 -4.62 19.07
C ALA A 466 39.64 -5.59 18.08
N LYS A 467 38.78 -5.08 17.19
CA LYS A 467 37.97 -5.87 16.26
C LYS A 467 38.48 -5.75 14.83
N ALA A 468 38.16 -6.75 14.03
CA ALA A 468 38.55 -6.82 12.62
C ALA A 468 37.35 -6.73 11.68
N LEU A 469 37.57 -6.09 10.52
CA LEU A 469 36.71 -6.20 9.34
C LEU A 469 37.36 -7.18 8.36
N THR A 470 36.73 -8.32 8.12
CA THR A 470 37.21 -9.31 7.15
C THR A 470 36.33 -9.31 5.90
N ILE A 471 36.95 -9.26 4.72
CA ILE A 471 36.28 -9.24 3.42
C ILE A 471 36.57 -10.54 2.68
N LYS A 472 35.58 -11.15 2.05
CA LYS A 472 35.73 -12.38 1.26
C LYS A 472 35.02 -12.25 -0.09
N GLY A 473 35.59 -12.85 -1.12
CA GLY A 473 35.03 -12.88 -2.48
C GLY A 473 35.71 -11.92 -3.45
N GLU A 474 35.34 -12.00 -4.73
CA GLU A 474 35.98 -11.29 -5.86
C GLU A 474 35.27 -9.97 -6.25
N GLY A 475 34.49 -9.40 -5.33
CA GLY A 475 33.71 -8.18 -5.53
C GLY A 475 34.45 -6.88 -5.24
N THR A 476 33.70 -5.79 -5.07
CA THR A 476 34.25 -4.47 -4.73
C THR A 476 33.77 -4.00 -3.36
N VAL A 477 34.69 -3.50 -2.53
CA VAL A 477 34.37 -2.77 -1.29
C VAL A 477 34.98 -1.38 -1.41
N ARG A 478 34.21 -0.33 -1.12
CA ARG A 478 34.67 1.06 -1.19
C ARG A 478 34.28 1.84 0.07
N PHE A 479 35.16 2.74 0.50
CA PHE A 479 34.91 3.72 1.55
C PHE A 479 35.17 5.13 1.02
N GLY A 480 34.11 5.95 0.98
CA GLY A 480 34.18 7.31 0.46
C GLY A 480 34.51 7.36 -1.04
N LYS A 481 35.02 8.51 -1.48
CA LYS A 481 35.46 8.77 -2.87
C LYS A 481 36.96 9.04 -2.97
N SER A 482 37.71 8.72 -1.91
CA SER A 482 39.15 8.96 -1.83
C SER A 482 39.84 7.97 -0.89
N ALA A 483 41.16 7.91 -0.94
CA ALA A 483 41.99 7.12 -0.01
C ALA A 483 41.79 7.46 1.48
N ASN A 484 41.12 8.57 1.80
CA ASN A 484 40.83 9.00 3.17
C ASN A 484 39.48 8.52 3.71
N GLY A 485 38.76 7.65 2.98
CA GLY A 485 37.47 7.11 3.45
C GLY A 485 37.56 6.28 4.74
N LEU A 486 38.77 5.89 5.14
CA LEU A 486 39.12 5.31 6.43
C LEU A 486 40.38 6.00 6.97
N THR A 487 40.50 6.07 8.30
CA THR A 487 41.77 6.44 8.94
C THR A 487 42.81 5.31 8.81
N PRO A 488 44.12 5.60 8.91
CA PRO A 488 45.15 4.55 8.91
C PRO A 488 44.95 3.48 9.98
N THR A 489 44.47 3.87 11.16
CA THR A 489 44.17 2.95 12.27
C THR A 489 42.97 2.05 12.01
N GLN A 490 41.95 2.55 11.31
CA GLN A 490 40.81 1.72 10.88
C GLN A 490 41.22 0.77 9.75
N LEU A 491 41.93 1.27 8.74
CA LEU A 491 42.41 0.46 7.61
C LEU A 491 43.28 -0.72 8.07
N ALA A 492 44.12 -0.51 9.10
CA ALA A 492 44.94 -1.58 9.70
C ALA A 492 44.11 -2.73 10.32
N ARG A 493 42.80 -2.55 10.50
CA ARG A 493 41.86 -3.58 10.99
C ARG A 493 41.10 -4.29 9.87
N VAL A 494 41.35 -3.93 8.62
CA VAL A 494 40.68 -4.52 7.46
C VAL A 494 41.60 -5.55 6.79
N ALA A 495 41.06 -6.73 6.51
CA ALA A 495 41.79 -7.80 5.81
C ALA A 495 40.89 -8.54 4.82
N PHE A 496 41.48 -9.04 3.74
CA PHE A 496 40.84 -9.96 2.80
C PHE A 496 41.13 -11.40 3.20
N ASP A 497 40.10 -12.23 3.29
CA ASP A 497 40.18 -13.67 3.47
C ASP A 497 40.36 -14.35 2.10
N THR A 498 41.60 -14.79 1.84
CA THR A 498 42.00 -15.40 0.57
C THR A 498 42.22 -16.90 0.74
N PRO A 499 42.31 -17.68 -0.36
CA PRO A 499 42.71 -19.09 -0.29
C PRO A 499 44.06 -19.33 0.40
N HIS A 500 44.91 -18.30 0.51
CA HIS A 500 46.23 -18.36 1.14
C HIS A 500 46.25 -17.76 2.56
N GLY A 501 45.08 -17.45 3.13
CA GLY A 501 44.91 -16.84 4.44
C GLY A 501 44.52 -15.36 4.38
N LYS A 502 44.51 -14.71 5.55
CA LYS A 502 44.13 -13.30 5.66
C LYS A 502 45.27 -12.39 5.21
N VAL A 503 44.98 -11.48 4.28
CA VAL A 503 45.92 -10.47 3.77
C VAL A 503 45.42 -9.08 4.15
N PRO A 504 46.25 -8.17 4.71
CA PRO A 504 45.84 -6.81 5.05
C PRO A 504 45.29 -6.05 3.83
N ALA A 505 44.30 -5.18 4.02
CA ALA A 505 43.75 -4.36 2.95
C ALA A 505 44.62 -3.14 2.64
N LYS A 506 44.58 -2.68 1.38
CA LYS A 506 45.03 -1.35 0.95
C LYS A 506 43.82 -0.57 0.41
N ILE A 507 43.84 0.75 0.52
CA ILE A 507 42.84 1.63 -0.06
C ILE A 507 43.45 2.44 -1.21
N SER A 508 42.78 2.47 -2.35
CA SER A 508 43.19 3.24 -3.54
C SER A 508 42.69 4.69 -3.49
N ASP A 509 43.19 5.51 -4.43
CA ASP A 509 42.85 6.93 -4.54
C ASP A 509 41.37 7.22 -4.75
N ASP A 510 40.58 6.25 -5.20
CA ASP A 510 39.12 6.35 -5.38
C ASP A 510 38.33 5.78 -4.18
N GLY A 511 39.01 5.37 -3.10
CA GLY A 511 38.42 4.79 -1.89
C GLY A 511 38.16 3.29 -1.98
N THR A 512 38.50 2.63 -3.08
CA THR A 512 38.29 1.18 -3.26
C THR A 512 39.32 0.39 -2.44
N LEU A 513 38.87 -0.69 -1.80
CA LEU A 513 39.75 -1.62 -1.08
C LEU A 513 40.24 -2.73 -2.01
N ALA A 514 41.51 -3.09 -1.85
CA ALA A 514 42.13 -4.23 -2.52
C ALA A 514 42.98 -5.05 -1.54
N PRO A 515 43.19 -6.36 -1.79
CA PRO A 515 44.17 -7.14 -1.04
C PRO A 515 45.54 -6.48 -1.13
N GLY A 516 46.24 -6.43 0.01
CA GLY A 516 47.64 -6.04 0.08
C GLY A 516 48.56 -7.04 -0.61
N ASN A 517 49.86 -6.72 -0.59
CA ASN A 517 50.89 -7.65 -1.08
C ASN A 517 51.39 -8.52 0.06
#